data_AF-A0A6C0CG34-F1
#
_entry.id   AF-A0A6C0CG34-F1
#
_cell.length_a   1.000
_cell.length_b   1.000
_cell.length_c   1.000
_cell.angle_alpha   90.00
_cell.angle_beta   90.00
_cell.angle_gamma   90.00
#
_symmetry.space_group_name_H-M   'P 1'
#
loop_
_entity.id
_entity.type
_entity.pdbx_description
1 polymer ?
#
loop_
_entity_poly.entity_id
_entity_poly.type
_entity_poly.pdbx_seq_one_letter_code
_entity_poly.pdbx_strand_id
1 'polypeptide(L)'
;MVVNKYNIYIICKDEEIFMDKSRKLYEKYKSKICHCQWVPAEYLTLTQCNQQMLKKLKTLYNTKQKSIIRKLGCIAAHRKALLAIYSNQTHNNLILEQDADLMNTLPMPPKDTCYMGGWIVPPRITRAGIDKVNINPKTGLNNIDYDKFKIITTHALYIKTPEEATTLLDMTIQPEKLKPYDVFLAEERYFKQFYYPSVFVQEAHASEIDDKGADLNYYRTLNYGLNMKVKRSKKTKRRTKGGARKKSTESIRKIIDEFKKKRGYYPSENTLKSLKKLSYSDLKKLSSKELQDYKKKVGIIDPPWEAYDDKQLIRMLRKYIKPNDSKKRRTKGGSSNVKCKKLLKKHGASLKTYKNGRKDIKFTKKKKKQYDDLFNKDFKKGMKILMDIKKVCLN
;
A
#
# COMPACT_ATOMS: atom_id res chain seq x y z
N MET A 1 2.42 -33.85 11.63
CA MET A 1 2.91 -33.00 12.74
C MET A 1 2.59 -31.55 12.41
N VAL A 2 1.95 -30.80 13.31
CA VAL A 2 1.66 -29.37 13.07
C VAL A 2 2.99 -28.64 12.99
N VAL A 3 3.33 -28.12 11.81
CA VAL A 3 4.57 -27.37 11.61
C VAL A 3 4.47 -26.08 12.43
N ASN A 4 5.27 -25.98 13.49
CA ASN A 4 5.29 -24.83 14.39
C ASN A 4 6.08 -23.65 13.78
N LYS A 5 5.74 -23.27 12.55
CA LYS A 5 6.35 -22.17 11.80
C LYS A 5 5.28 -21.23 11.28
N TYR A 6 5.65 -19.98 11.03
CA TYR A 6 4.78 -18.97 10.46
C TYR A 6 4.61 -19.14 8.95
N ASN A 7 3.39 -18.85 8.48
CA ASN A 7 3.13 -18.42 7.11
C ASN A 7 2.92 -16.91 7.11
N ILE A 8 3.81 -16.15 6.48
CA ILE A 8 3.81 -14.68 6.56
C ILE A 8 3.18 -14.10 5.29
N TYR A 9 2.18 -13.25 5.45
CA TYR A 9 1.49 -12.54 4.37
C TYR A 9 1.84 -11.05 4.47
N ILE A 10 2.60 -10.53 3.51
CA ILE A 10 3.09 -9.14 3.54
C ILE A 10 2.28 -8.29 2.56
N ILE A 11 1.47 -7.38 3.09
CA ILE A 11 0.67 -6.41 2.34
C ILE A 11 1.56 -5.23 1.94
N CYS A 12 1.92 -5.11 0.66
CA CYS A 12 2.73 -3.98 0.19
C CYS A 12 2.51 -3.64 -1.29
N LYS A 13 3.00 -2.45 -1.69
CA LYS A 13 2.76 -1.85 -3.02
C LYS A 13 3.32 -2.64 -4.18
N ASP A 14 4.52 -3.17 -4.00
CA ASP A 14 5.29 -3.77 -5.08
C ASP A 14 6.15 -4.93 -4.55
N GLU A 15 6.60 -5.73 -5.50
CA GLU A 15 7.37 -6.93 -5.25
C GLU A 15 8.77 -6.63 -4.70
N GLU A 16 9.35 -5.47 -5.01
CA GLU A 16 10.67 -5.07 -4.52
C GLU A 16 10.65 -4.88 -2.99
N ILE A 17 9.63 -4.17 -2.48
CA ILE A 17 9.40 -4.00 -1.04
C ILE A 17 9.12 -5.35 -0.37
N PHE A 18 8.30 -6.20 -1.01
CA PHE A 18 8.04 -7.55 -0.51
C PHE A 18 9.33 -8.35 -0.34
N MET A 19 10.17 -8.39 -1.39
CA MET A 19 11.41 -9.15 -1.38
C MET A 19 12.38 -8.66 -0.30
N ASP A 20 12.51 -7.34 -0.13
CA ASP A 20 13.36 -6.78 0.92
C ASP A 20 12.87 -7.13 2.34
N LYS A 21 11.57 -6.94 2.63
CA LYS A 21 10.97 -7.27 3.94
C LYS A 21 11.03 -8.77 4.22
N SER A 22 10.70 -9.60 3.22
CA SER A 22 10.76 -11.06 3.31
C SER A 22 12.17 -11.55 3.59
N ARG A 23 13.18 -11.04 2.86
CA ARG A 23 14.60 -11.36 3.07
C ARG A 23 15.04 -11.04 4.49
N LYS A 24 14.78 -9.83 4.99
CA LYS A 24 15.15 -9.41 6.35
C LYS A 24 14.58 -10.34 7.44
N LEU A 25 13.33 -10.77 7.27
CA LEU A 25 12.70 -11.73 8.19
C LEU A 25 13.33 -13.12 8.06
N TYR A 26 13.55 -13.59 6.83
CA TYR A 26 14.05 -14.93 6.56
C TYR A 26 15.50 -15.12 7.01
N GLU A 27 16.37 -14.15 6.74
CA GLU A 27 17.78 -14.17 7.19
C GLU A 27 17.90 -14.37 8.69
N LYS A 28 17.02 -13.73 9.47
CA LYS A 28 17.06 -13.79 10.94
C LYS A 28 16.24 -14.94 11.54
N TYR A 29 15.18 -15.39 10.87
CA TYR A 29 14.20 -16.33 11.44
C TYR A 29 13.80 -17.48 10.50
N LYS A 30 14.68 -17.91 9.58
CA LYS A 30 14.48 -19.05 8.68
C LYS A 30 13.92 -20.30 9.38
N SER A 31 14.37 -20.60 10.59
CA SER A 31 13.89 -21.76 11.36
C SER A 31 12.44 -21.66 11.82
N LYS A 32 11.90 -20.44 11.93
CA LYS A 32 10.53 -20.15 12.38
C LYS A 32 9.57 -19.85 11.23
N ILE A 33 10.05 -19.73 10.00
CA ILE A 33 9.24 -19.32 8.84
C ILE A 33 9.12 -20.51 7.89
N CYS A 34 7.88 -20.82 7.50
CA CYS A 34 7.58 -21.81 6.48
C CYS A 34 7.58 -21.16 5.10
N HIS A 35 6.81 -20.08 4.97
CA HIS A 35 6.57 -19.40 3.71
C HIS A 35 6.31 -17.91 3.92
N CYS A 36 6.69 -17.08 2.94
CA CYS A 36 6.32 -15.68 2.85
C CYS A 36 5.59 -15.45 1.52
N GLN A 37 4.42 -14.82 1.57
CA GLN A 37 3.59 -14.50 0.42
C GLN A 37 3.37 -12.99 0.30
N TRP A 38 3.51 -12.48 -0.92
CA TRP A 38 3.12 -11.12 -1.24
C TRP A 38 1.61 -10.99 -1.36
N VAL A 39 1.05 -9.99 -0.68
CA VAL A 39 -0.32 -9.53 -0.87
C VAL A 39 -0.27 -8.12 -1.44
N PRO A 40 -0.78 -7.87 -2.66
CA PRO A 40 -0.72 -6.55 -3.25
C PRO A 40 -1.61 -5.58 -2.46
N ALA A 41 -1.04 -4.45 -2.06
CA ALA A 41 -1.79 -3.37 -1.46
C ALA A 41 -2.79 -2.78 -2.47
N GLU A 42 -4.03 -2.57 -2.02
CA GLU A 42 -5.11 -2.08 -2.87
C GLU A 42 -5.21 -0.55 -2.80
N TYR A 43 -4.90 0.12 -3.91
CA TYR A 43 -5.13 1.54 -4.08
C TYR A 43 -6.37 1.74 -4.93
N LEU A 44 -7.52 1.90 -4.27
CA LEU A 44 -8.75 2.23 -4.98
C LEU A 44 -8.57 3.57 -5.70
N THR A 45 -8.50 3.55 -7.02
CA THR A 45 -8.61 4.79 -7.80
C THR A 45 -10.07 5.24 -7.82
N LEU A 46 -10.32 6.53 -7.60
CA LEU A 46 -11.66 7.10 -7.72
C LEU A 46 -12.11 7.04 -9.19
N THR A 47 -12.94 6.06 -9.51
CA THR A 47 -13.61 5.94 -10.80
C THR A 47 -15.09 6.21 -10.62
N GLN A 48 -15.79 6.58 -11.69
CA GLN A 48 -17.24 6.77 -11.66
C GLN A 48 -17.98 5.48 -11.20
N CYS A 49 -17.42 4.31 -11.48
CA CYS A 49 -17.94 3.01 -11.05
C CYS A 49 -17.78 2.75 -9.54
N ASN A 50 -16.73 3.28 -8.91
CA ASN A 50 -16.42 3.02 -7.50
C ASN A 50 -16.96 4.11 -6.56
N GLN A 51 -17.59 5.17 -7.08
CA GLN A 51 -18.18 6.23 -6.25
C GLN A 51 -19.22 5.70 -5.25
N GLN A 52 -19.97 4.66 -5.64
CA GLN A 52 -20.94 4.03 -4.73
C GLN A 52 -20.25 3.30 -3.56
N MET A 53 -19.06 2.74 -3.76
CA MET A 53 -18.30 2.08 -2.69
C MET A 53 -17.88 3.07 -1.59
N LEU A 54 -17.68 4.36 -1.92
CA LEU A 54 -17.37 5.37 -0.92
C LEU A 54 -18.49 5.52 0.11
N LYS A 55 -19.75 5.26 -0.28
CA LYS A 55 -20.92 5.31 0.60
C LYS A 55 -21.02 4.08 1.50
N LYS A 56 -20.24 3.01 1.25
CA LYS A 56 -20.21 1.83 2.12
C LYS A 56 -19.44 2.10 3.40
N LEU A 57 -18.41 2.95 3.38
CA LEU A 57 -17.65 3.25 4.60
C LEU A 57 -18.40 4.24 5.49
N LYS A 58 -18.75 3.82 6.70
CA LYS A 58 -19.26 4.67 7.77
C LYS A 58 -18.13 5.60 8.23
N THR A 59 -18.32 6.89 8.02
CA THR A 59 -17.34 7.93 8.36
C THR A 59 -18.01 9.15 8.96
N LEU A 60 -17.24 10.02 9.62
CA LEU A 60 -17.71 11.32 10.08
C LEU A 60 -17.91 12.25 8.87
N TYR A 61 -18.85 13.20 8.99
CA TYR A 61 -19.26 14.11 7.92
C TYR A 61 -18.11 14.92 7.29
N ASN A 62 -17.01 15.14 8.03
CA ASN A 62 -15.84 15.89 7.59
C ASN A 62 -14.70 15.02 7.03
N THR A 63 -14.91 13.71 6.88
CA THR A 63 -13.87 12.80 6.38
C THR A 63 -13.63 13.02 4.89
N LYS A 64 -12.40 13.39 4.52
CA LYS A 64 -12.03 13.63 3.13
C LYS A 64 -12.17 12.35 2.29
N GLN A 65 -12.67 12.47 1.05
CA GLN A 65 -12.81 11.33 0.12
C GLN A 65 -11.52 10.51 -0.05
N LYS A 66 -10.36 11.19 -0.13
CA LYS A 66 -9.04 10.54 -0.20
C LYS A 66 -8.79 9.59 0.99
N SER A 67 -9.21 9.97 2.20
CA SER A 67 -9.10 9.13 3.41
C SER A 67 -10.06 7.93 3.35
N ILE A 68 -11.30 8.14 2.87
CA ILE A 68 -12.28 7.06 2.65
C ILE A 68 -11.71 6.00 1.71
N ILE A 69 -11.16 6.44 0.57
CA ILE A 69 -10.53 5.58 -0.43
C ILE A 69 -9.41 4.75 0.18
N ARG A 70 -8.50 5.39 0.92
CA ARG A 70 -7.35 4.74 1.57
C ARG A 70 -7.81 3.68 2.58
N LYS A 71 -8.83 3.98 3.39
CA LYS A 71 -9.43 3.04 4.35
C LYS A 71 -10.09 1.84 3.67
N LEU A 72 -10.83 2.07 2.58
CA LEU A 72 -11.40 0.98 1.79
C LEU A 72 -10.31 0.12 1.12
N GLY A 73 -9.21 0.74 0.68
CA GLY A 73 -8.04 0.03 0.18
C GLY A 73 -7.39 -0.88 1.23
N CYS A 74 -7.21 -0.37 2.45
CA CYS A 74 -6.74 -1.17 3.60
C CYS A 74 -7.65 -2.39 3.85
N ILE A 75 -8.97 -2.20 3.92
CA ILE A 75 -9.93 -3.32 4.08
C ILE A 75 -9.78 -4.34 2.95
N ALA A 76 -9.69 -3.88 1.70
CA ALA A 76 -9.56 -4.77 0.55
C ALA A 76 -8.25 -5.57 0.57
N ALA A 77 -7.14 -4.96 1.00
CA ALA A 77 -5.85 -5.63 1.11
C ALA A 77 -5.87 -6.70 2.22
N HIS A 78 -6.44 -6.40 3.38
CA HIS A 78 -6.63 -7.39 4.45
C HIS A 78 -7.54 -8.55 4.00
N ARG A 79 -8.65 -8.27 3.30
CA ARG A 79 -9.49 -9.34 2.73
C ARG A 79 -8.73 -10.25 1.78
N LYS A 80 -7.81 -9.72 0.98
CA LYS A 80 -6.95 -10.53 0.10
C LYS A 80 -5.99 -11.42 0.90
N ALA A 81 -5.42 -10.91 1.99
CA ALA A 81 -4.59 -11.72 2.87
C ALA A 81 -5.41 -12.87 3.50
N LEU A 82 -6.62 -12.59 3.99
CA LEU A 82 -7.53 -13.61 4.54
C LEU A 82 -7.94 -14.64 3.49
N LEU A 83 -8.27 -14.19 2.27
CA LEU A 83 -8.60 -15.09 1.16
C LEU A 83 -7.40 -15.97 0.76
N ALA A 84 -6.18 -15.45 0.84
CA ALA A 84 -4.97 -16.24 0.57
C ALA A 84 -4.75 -17.32 1.64
N ILE A 85 -4.95 -16.99 2.93
CA ILE A 85 -4.92 -17.96 4.02
C ILE A 85 -5.94 -19.08 3.79
N TYR A 86 -7.19 -18.71 3.47
CA TYR A 86 -8.25 -19.66 3.15
C TYR A 86 -7.89 -20.52 1.93
N SER A 87 -7.43 -19.90 0.83
CA SER A 87 -7.15 -20.62 -0.41
C SER A 87 -5.99 -21.61 -0.26
N ASN A 88 -4.99 -21.26 0.54
CA ASN A 88 -3.81 -22.09 0.79
C ASN A 88 -3.98 -23.06 1.96
N GLN A 89 -5.06 -22.95 2.74
CA GLN A 89 -5.33 -23.74 3.95
C GLN A 89 -4.18 -23.68 4.98
N THR A 90 -3.56 -22.50 5.14
CA THR A 90 -2.37 -22.33 5.99
C THR A 90 -2.72 -22.08 7.45
N HIS A 91 -1.91 -22.63 8.36
CA HIS A 91 -1.96 -22.37 9.79
C HIS A 91 -0.86 -21.41 10.23
N ASN A 92 -0.96 -20.84 11.43
CA ASN A 92 0.05 -19.95 12.02
C ASN A 92 0.36 -18.74 11.12
N ASN A 93 -0.66 -17.99 10.75
CA ASN A 93 -0.57 -16.94 9.74
C ASN A 93 -0.22 -15.59 10.37
N LEU A 94 0.82 -14.93 9.89
CA LEU A 94 1.20 -13.59 10.31
C LEU A 94 0.96 -12.62 9.15
N ILE A 95 0.01 -11.70 9.30
CA ILE A 95 -0.29 -10.64 8.33
C ILE A 95 0.48 -9.39 8.74
N LEU A 96 1.29 -8.85 7.82
CA LEU A 96 2.11 -7.66 8.02
C LEU A 96 1.74 -6.60 6.98
N GLU A 97 1.44 -5.38 7.42
CA GLU A 97 1.39 -4.21 6.52
C GLU A 97 2.80 -3.78 6.11
N GLN A 98 2.90 -3.01 5.03
CA GLN A 98 4.18 -2.56 4.47
C GLN A 98 5.05 -1.85 5.49
N ASP A 99 4.43 -1.05 6.35
CA ASP A 99 5.05 -0.27 7.40
C ASP A 99 5.14 -1.04 8.73
N ALA A 100 4.89 -2.34 8.76
CA ALA A 100 5.23 -3.17 9.90
C ALA A 100 6.74 -3.40 9.92
N ASP A 101 7.40 -2.91 10.96
CA ASP A 101 8.82 -3.14 11.18
C ASP A 101 9.04 -4.02 12.40
N LEU A 102 10.00 -4.94 12.29
CA LEU A 102 10.28 -5.91 13.35
C LEU A 102 11.05 -5.20 14.47
N MET A 103 10.42 -5.09 15.64
CA MET A 103 10.98 -4.37 16.78
C MET A 103 11.58 -5.30 17.81
N ASN A 104 10.90 -6.40 18.11
CA ASN A 104 11.33 -7.41 19.08
C ASN A 104 11.58 -8.75 18.39
N THR A 105 12.17 -9.69 19.12
CA THR A 105 12.39 -11.05 18.63
C THR A 105 11.07 -11.69 18.22
N LEU A 106 11.00 -12.21 16.99
CA LEU A 106 9.85 -12.99 16.53
C LEU A 106 9.70 -14.24 17.42
N PRO A 107 8.62 -14.38 18.21
CA PRO A 107 8.43 -15.54 19.08
C PRO A 107 8.14 -16.80 18.27
N MET A 108 7.88 -17.94 18.92
CA MET A 108 7.20 -19.04 18.23
C MET A 108 5.74 -18.64 17.95
N PRO A 109 5.09 -19.21 16.91
CA PRO A 109 3.69 -18.97 16.64
C PRO A 109 2.84 -19.02 17.92
N PRO A 110 2.11 -17.93 18.26
CA PRO A 110 1.26 -17.91 19.44
C PRO A 110 0.24 -19.06 19.44
N LYS A 111 -0.25 -19.42 20.63
CA LYS A 111 -1.28 -20.46 20.74
C LYS A 111 -2.59 -20.01 20.12
N ASP A 112 -2.96 -18.75 20.32
CA ASP A 112 -4.23 -18.18 19.90
C ASP A 112 -4.05 -17.00 18.94
N THR A 113 -5.11 -16.70 18.20
CA THR A 113 -5.23 -15.52 17.32
C THR A 113 -5.12 -14.23 18.13
N CYS A 114 -4.19 -13.35 17.75
CA CYS A 114 -3.83 -12.18 18.55
C CYS A 114 -3.29 -11.02 17.72
N TYR A 115 -3.32 -9.80 18.29
CA TYR A 115 -2.51 -8.70 17.77
C TYR A 115 -1.02 -8.95 18.04
N MET A 116 -0.16 -8.73 17.05
CA MET A 116 1.31 -8.75 17.21
C MET A 116 1.94 -7.35 17.13
N GLY A 117 1.13 -6.35 16.84
CA GLY A 117 1.45 -4.93 16.93
C GLY A 117 0.16 -4.10 16.94
N GLY A 118 0.25 -2.88 17.45
CA GLY A 118 -0.84 -1.90 17.38
C GLY A 118 -0.68 -0.81 18.43
N TRP A 119 -1.76 -0.07 18.69
CA TRP A 119 -1.78 1.01 19.68
C TRP A 119 -2.92 0.79 20.67
N ILE A 120 -2.59 0.70 21.97
CA ILE A 120 -3.57 0.60 23.04
C ILE A 120 -4.17 1.97 23.31
N VAL A 121 -5.49 2.05 23.21
CA VAL A 121 -6.30 3.26 23.32
C VAL A 121 -7.45 3.07 24.30
N PRO A 122 -8.01 4.14 24.90
CA PRO A 122 -9.19 4.03 25.74
C PRO A 122 -10.38 3.41 24.99
N PRO A 123 -11.38 2.86 25.70
CA PRO A 123 -12.55 2.19 25.09
C PRO A 123 -13.29 3.10 24.10
N ARG A 124 -13.31 4.40 24.41
CA ARG A 124 -13.78 5.46 23.52
C ARG A 124 -12.61 5.94 22.65
N ILE A 125 -12.52 5.41 21.43
CA ILE A 125 -11.44 5.69 20.45
C ILE A 125 -11.23 7.20 20.22
N THR A 126 -12.28 8.03 20.31
CA THR A 126 -12.14 9.50 20.17
C THR A 126 -11.29 10.16 21.26
N ARG A 127 -11.02 9.46 22.37
CA ARG A 127 -10.13 9.93 23.46
C ARG A 127 -8.69 9.40 23.32
N ALA A 128 -8.37 8.70 22.22
CA ALA A 128 -7.03 8.19 21.95
C ALA A 128 -5.97 9.31 21.93
N GLY A 129 -4.89 9.13 22.69
CA GLY A 129 -3.83 10.12 22.86
C GLY A 129 -4.19 11.31 23.75
N ILE A 130 -5.41 11.36 24.29
CA ILE A 130 -5.85 12.31 25.31
C ILE A 130 -5.82 11.61 26.67
N ASP A 131 -6.50 10.47 26.77
CA ASP A 131 -6.52 9.67 27.98
C ASP A 131 -5.37 8.67 27.98
N LYS A 132 -4.76 8.49 29.15
CA LYS A 132 -3.79 7.44 29.37
C LYS A 132 -4.50 6.17 29.81
N VAL A 133 -4.28 5.07 29.08
CA VAL A 133 -4.67 3.73 29.53
C VAL A 133 -3.61 3.24 30.50
N ASN A 134 -4.01 2.79 31.68
CA ASN A 134 -3.10 2.24 32.68
C ASN A 134 -3.29 0.72 32.76
N ILE A 135 -2.39 -0.02 32.14
CA ILE A 135 -2.35 -1.49 32.17
C ILE A 135 -0.90 -1.96 32.31
N ASN A 136 -0.71 -3.12 32.92
CA ASN A 136 0.60 -3.74 33.13
C ASN A 136 0.60 -5.14 32.50
N PRO A 137 0.76 -5.24 31.17
CA PRO A 137 0.78 -6.55 30.50
C PRO A 137 2.01 -7.36 30.92
N LYS A 138 1.85 -8.68 30.94
CA LYS A 138 2.95 -9.63 31.14
C LYS A 138 3.63 -9.94 29.81
N THR A 139 4.88 -10.39 29.82
CA THR A 139 5.53 -10.89 28.61
C THR A 139 4.78 -12.12 28.06
N GLY A 140 4.50 -12.17 26.77
CA GLY A 140 3.72 -13.20 26.08
C GLY A 140 2.30 -12.75 25.72
N LEU A 141 1.38 -13.72 25.65
CA LEU A 141 -0.03 -13.47 25.34
C LEU A 141 -0.76 -12.86 26.54
N ASN A 142 -1.56 -11.83 26.28
CA ASN A 142 -2.39 -11.14 27.26
C ASN A 142 -3.82 -11.01 26.74
N ASN A 143 -4.80 -11.07 27.63
CA ASN A 143 -6.21 -10.85 27.29
C ASN A 143 -6.52 -9.37 27.09
N ILE A 144 -7.46 -9.09 26.18
CA ILE A 144 -7.99 -7.75 25.94
C ILE A 144 -9.26 -7.55 26.77
N ASP A 145 -9.20 -6.58 27.67
CA ASP A 145 -10.38 -6.07 28.38
C ASP A 145 -10.95 -4.89 27.58
N TYR A 146 -11.91 -5.17 26.70
CA TYR A 146 -12.52 -4.19 25.79
C TYR A 146 -13.28 -3.06 26.50
N ASP A 147 -13.62 -3.25 27.76
CA ASP A 147 -14.28 -2.25 28.59
C ASP A 147 -13.25 -1.31 29.24
N LYS A 148 -11.99 -1.73 29.35
CA LYS A 148 -10.86 -0.89 29.82
C LYS A 148 -10.02 -0.29 28.69
N PHE A 149 -9.84 -0.99 27.58
CA PHE A 149 -9.04 -0.50 26.46
C PHE A 149 -9.37 -1.21 25.14
N LYS A 150 -8.95 -0.61 24.03
CA LYS A 150 -8.99 -1.18 22.69
C LYS A 150 -7.60 -1.16 22.07
N ILE A 151 -7.40 -1.97 21.03
CA ILE A 151 -6.21 -1.92 20.20
C ILE A 151 -6.63 -1.46 18.81
N ILE A 152 -5.98 -0.40 18.31
CA ILE A 152 -6.14 0.10 16.94
C ILE A 152 -4.79 0.04 16.21
N THR A 153 -4.72 0.53 14.96
CA THR A 153 -3.55 0.42 14.06
C THR A 153 -3.09 -1.03 13.87
N THR A 154 -3.62 -1.69 12.84
CA THR A 154 -3.47 -3.14 12.65
C THR A 154 -2.36 -3.51 11.68
N HIS A 155 -1.16 -2.98 11.91
CA HIS A 155 0.00 -3.23 11.04
C HIS A 155 0.54 -4.66 11.17
N ALA A 156 0.26 -5.37 12.26
CA ALA A 156 0.66 -6.77 12.43
C ALA A 156 -0.40 -7.61 13.18
N LEU A 157 -0.95 -8.61 12.51
CA LEU A 157 -1.99 -9.51 13.03
C LEU A 157 -1.55 -10.97 12.92
N TYR A 158 -1.88 -11.79 13.90
CA TYR A 158 -1.67 -13.23 13.86
C TYR A 158 -3.01 -13.98 13.88
N ILE A 159 -3.20 -14.87 12.91
CA ILE A 159 -4.40 -15.71 12.75
C ILE A 159 -3.98 -17.17 12.76
N LYS A 160 -4.50 -17.94 13.72
CA LYS A 160 -4.03 -19.29 14.01
C LYS A 160 -4.45 -20.28 12.93
N THR A 161 -5.70 -20.25 12.49
CA THR A 161 -6.26 -21.26 11.57
C THR A 161 -6.95 -20.62 10.34
N PRO A 162 -7.09 -21.36 9.23
CA PRO A 162 -7.81 -20.86 8.06
C PRO A 162 -9.32 -20.67 8.31
N GLU A 163 -9.91 -21.39 9.26
CA GLU A 163 -11.31 -21.23 9.66
C GLU A 163 -11.51 -19.85 10.31
N GLU A 164 -10.63 -19.47 11.23
CA GLU A 164 -10.66 -18.14 11.84
C GLU A 164 -10.51 -17.03 10.78
N ALA A 165 -9.61 -17.21 9.81
CA ALA A 165 -9.44 -16.27 8.70
C ALA A 165 -10.71 -16.15 7.85
N THR A 166 -11.41 -17.26 7.63
CA THR A 166 -12.69 -17.31 6.90
C THR A 166 -13.78 -16.58 7.67
N THR A 167 -13.92 -16.86 8.97
CA THR A 167 -14.85 -16.14 9.84
C THR A 167 -14.61 -14.64 9.78
N LEU A 168 -13.36 -14.19 9.90
CA LEU A 168 -13.02 -12.78 9.81
C LEU A 168 -13.34 -12.18 8.43
N LEU A 169 -13.06 -12.93 7.36
CA LEU A 169 -13.36 -12.50 5.99
C LEU A 169 -14.86 -12.26 5.83
N ASP A 170 -15.69 -13.20 6.25
CA ASP A 170 -17.14 -13.13 6.16
C ASP A 170 -17.72 -11.94 6.94
N MET A 171 -17.25 -11.73 8.17
CA MET A 171 -17.67 -10.58 9.00
C MET A 171 -17.34 -9.25 8.33
N THR A 172 -16.32 -9.19 7.46
CA THR A 172 -16.03 -7.97 6.70
C THR A 172 -16.90 -7.83 5.46
N ILE A 173 -17.36 -8.91 4.82
CA ILE A 173 -18.11 -8.88 3.55
C ILE A 173 -19.60 -8.65 3.77
N GLN A 174 -20.18 -9.29 4.79
CA GLN A 174 -21.61 -9.31 5.05
C GLN A 174 -22.23 -7.93 5.37
N PRO A 175 -21.57 -7.02 6.12
CA PRO A 175 -22.20 -5.75 6.49
C PRO A 175 -22.47 -4.82 5.30
N GLU A 176 -23.66 -4.22 5.28
CA GLU A 176 -24.01 -3.20 4.28
C GLU A 176 -23.11 -1.95 4.39
N LYS A 177 -22.75 -1.60 5.63
CA LYS A 177 -21.84 -0.50 5.97
C LYS A 177 -20.57 -1.04 6.62
N LEU A 178 -19.43 -0.66 6.04
CA LEU A 178 -18.10 -0.96 6.54
C LEU A 178 -17.65 0.10 7.54
N LYS A 179 -16.79 -0.28 8.48
CA LYS A 179 -16.03 0.64 9.33
C LYS A 179 -14.55 0.55 8.93
N PRO A 180 -13.69 1.52 9.30
CA PRO A 180 -12.24 1.35 9.19
C PRO A 180 -11.82 0.02 9.84
N TYR A 181 -10.88 -0.70 9.23
CA TYR A 181 -10.61 -2.10 9.56
C TYR A 181 -10.22 -2.31 11.03
N ASP A 182 -9.35 -1.45 11.56
CA ASP A 182 -8.94 -1.44 12.95
C ASP A 182 -10.09 -1.17 13.93
N VAL A 183 -10.94 -0.19 13.61
CA VAL A 183 -12.13 0.14 14.39
C VAL A 183 -13.13 -1.03 14.37
N PHE A 184 -13.34 -1.64 13.20
CA PHE A 184 -14.19 -2.81 13.04
C PHE A 184 -13.71 -3.95 13.94
N LEU A 185 -12.43 -4.33 13.86
CA LEU A 185 -11.85 -5.39 14.67
C LEU A 185 -12.01 -5.15 16.18
N ALA A 186 -11.84 -3.90 16.62
CA ALA A 186 -11.98 -3.53 18.02
C ALA A 186 -13.44 -3.49 18.50
N GLU A 187 -14.40 -3.16 17.63
CA GLU A 187 -15.83 -3.14 17.98
C GLU A 187 -16.45 -4.53 17.97
N GLU A 188 -16.12 -5.37 16.99
CA GLU A 188 -16.55 -6.77 16.95
C GLU A 188 -15.80 -7.64 17.96
N ARG A 189 -14.80 -7.07 18.65
CA ARG A 189 -13.96 -7.75 19.65
C ARG A 189 -13.36 -9.04 19.08
N TYR A 190 -13.03 -9.09 17.79
CA TYR A 190 -12.66 -10.34 17.11
C TYR A 190 -11.43 -10.98 17.76
N PHE A 191 -10.36 -10.20 17.91
CA PHE A 191 -9.18 -10.62 18.66
C PHE A 191 -9.45 -10.54 20.15
N LYS A 192 -9.21 -11.63 20.90
CA LYS A 192 -9.33 -11.66 22.37
C LYS A 192 -8.00 -11.42 23.08
N GLN A 193 -6.89 -11.53 22.34
CA GLN A 193 -5.55 -11.45 22.90
C GLN A 193 -4.62 -10.54 22.10
N PHE A 194 -3.53 -10.14 22.74
CA PHE A 194 -2.40 -9.44 22.13
C PHE A 194 -1.07 -9.94 22.72
N TYR A 195 -0.01 -9.87 21.94
CA TYR A 195 1.33 -10.31 22.36
C TYR A 195 2.16 -9.12 22.87
N TYR A 196 2.65 -9.18 24.11
CA TYR A 196 3.49 -8.15 24.71
C TYR A 196 4.91 -8.67 25.03
N PRO A 197 5.99 -7.91 24.84
CA PRO A 197 6.02 -6.62 24.14
C PRO A 197 5.60 -6.79 22.66
N SER A 198 5.16 -5.70 22.01
CA SER A 198 4.70 -5.77 20.62
C SER A 198 5.83 -6.29 19.73
N VAL A 199 5.57 -7.29 18.89
CA VAL A 199 6.61 -7.86 18.02
C VAL A 199 6.97 -6.90 16.89
N PHE A 200 5.96 -6.20 16.38
CA PHE A 200 6.10 -5.24 15.30
C PHE A 200 5.68 -3.84 15.74
N VAL A 201 6.36 -2.84 15.20
CA VAL A 201 6.04 -1.41 15.34
C VAL A 201 5.69 -0.84 13.96
N GLN A 202 4.92 0.24 13.93
CA GLN A 202 4.70 0.97 12.68
C GLN A 202 5.95 1.81 12.38
N GLU A 203 6.58 1.58 11.22
CA GLU A 203 7.80 2.24 10.79
C GLU A 203 7.66 3.77 10.82
N ALA A 204 8.77 4.46 11.10
CA ALA A 204 8.81 5.92 11.12
C ALA A 204 8.56 6.48 9.71
N HIS A 205 7.34 6.94 9.44
CA HIS A 205 6.99 7.57 8.18
C HIS A 205 5.92 8.66 8.36
N ALA A 206 5.78 9.53 7.36
CA ALA A 206 4.64 10.44 7.29
C ALA A 206 3.40 9.64 6.87
N SER A 207 2.37 9.60 7.74
CA SER A 207 1.18 8.78 7.51
C SER A 207 0.59 9.03 6.12
N GLU A 208 0.49 7.96 5.33
CA GLU A 208 -0.18 7.98 4.04
C GLU A 208 -1.70 8.09 4.17
N ILE A 209 -2.31 8.20 5.36
CA ILE A 209 -3.76 8.34 5.51
C ILE A 209 -4.14 9.78 5.82
N ASP A 210 -3.43 10.40 6.76
CA ASP A 210 -3.87 11.65 7.40
C ASP A 210 -3.01 12.89 7.07
N ASP A 211 -1.94 12.75 6.27
CA ASP A 211 -1.03 13.84 5.87
C ASP A 211 -0.48 14.66 7.08
N LYS A 212 -0.46 14.09 8.30
CA LYS A 212 0.13 14.68 9.51
C LYS A 212 1.59 14.25 9.64
N GLY A 213 2.48 15.20 9.98
CA GLY A 213 3.94 15.03 10.03
C GLY A 213 4.43 13.84 10.85
N ALA A 214 5.62 13.35 10.48
CA ALA A 214 6.18 12.04 10.80
C ALA A 214 6.41 11.76 12.30
N ASP A 215 6.51 10.45 12.59
CA ASP A 215 6.93 9.77 13.83
C ASP A 215 5.90 9.55 14.95
N LEU A 216 4.74 10.22 14.94
CA LEU A 216 3.78 10.02 16.04
C LEU A 216 3.24 8.58 16.10
N ASN A 217 3.04 7.94 14.95
CA ASN A 217 2.52 6.57 14.89
C ASN A 217 3.55 5.54 15.35
N TYR A 218 4.84 5.75 15.06
CA TYR A 218 5.92 4.93 15.60
C TYR A 218 5.87 4.90 17.13
N TYR A 219 5.84 6.06 17.78
CA TYR A 219 5.79 6.11 19.26
C TYR A 219 4.49 5.56 19.84
N ARG A 220 3.36 5.71 19.14
CA ARG A 220 2.07 5.14 19.56
C ARG A 220 2.04 3.62 19.47
N THR A 221 2.79 3.04 18.56
CA THR A 221 2.81 1.58 18.35
C THR A 221 3.98 0.90 19.06
N LEU A 222 5.02 1.65 19.42
CA LEU A 222 6.14 1.19 20.25
C LEU A 222 5.63 0.62 21.58
N ASN A 223 5.69 -0.71 21.74
CA ASN A 223 5.13 -1.44 22.88
C ASN A 223 3.68 -1.02 23.19
N TYR A 224 2.87 -0.93 22.13
CA TYR A 224 1.47 -0.47 22.20
C TYR A 224 1.27 0.94 22.76
N GLY A 225 2.31 1.78 22.77
CA GLY A 225 2.24 3.16 23.24
C GLY A 225 2.20 3.30 24.76
N LEU A 226 2.40 2.20 25.51
CA LEU A 226 2.38 2.21 26.98
C LEU A 226 3.57 2.97 27.58
N ASN A 227 4.70 3.02 26.87
CA ASN A 227 5.94 3.64 27.32
C ASN A 227 6.12 5.10 26.86
N MET A 228 5.09 5.72 26.25
CA MET A 228 5.18 7.13 25.85
C MET A 228 5.22 8.05 27.06
N LYS A 229 6.37 8.69 27.31
CA LYS A 229 6.43 9.91 28.14
C LYS A 229 5.73 11.03 27.37
N VAL A 230 4.45 11.24 27.63
CA VAL A 230 3.71 12.37 27.05
C VAL A 230 4.37 13.66 27.56
N LYS A 231 5.19 14.31 26.72
CA LYS A 231 5.58 15.70 26.96
C LYS A 231 4.31 16.53 26.87
N ARG A 232 3.70 16.85 28.01
CA ARG A 232 2.62 17.84 28.11
C ARG A 232 3.19 19.14 27.54
N SER A 233 2.85 19.48 26.30
CA SER A 233 3.07 20.84 25.83
C SER A 233 2.21 21.74 26.72
N LYS A 234 2.87 22.56 27.54
CA LYS A 234 2.19 23.61 28.30
C LYS A 234 1.35 24.39 27.30
N LYS A 235 0.04 24.37 27.50
CA LYS A 235 -0.96 25.04 26.66
C LYS A 235 -0.75 26.55 26.84
N THR A 236 0.19 27.14 26.11
CA THR A 236 0.31 28.60 26.05
C THR A 236 -0.99 29.10 25.42
N LYS A 237 -1.80 29.83 26.19
CA LYS A 237 -2.96 30.59 25.72
C LYS A 237 -2.48 31.51 24.59
N ARG A 238 -2.56 31.05 23.35
CA ARG A 238 -2.35 31.88 22.18
C ARG A 238 -3.62 32.69 21.96
N ARG A 239 -3.60 33.94 22.44
CA ARG A 239 -4.47 34.99 21.93
C ARG A 239 -4.32 35.02 20.41
N THR A 240 -5.43 34.80 19.71
CA THR A 240 -5.55 35.03 18.28
C THR A 240 -5.38 36.52 18.00
N LYS A 241 -4.26 36.90 17.37
CA LYS A 241 -4.25 37.97 16.38
C LYS A 241 -3.72 37.37 15.09
N GLY A 242 -4.51 37.53 14.03
CA GLY A 242 -4.29 36.94 12.72
C GLY A 242 -3.01 37.45 12.06
N GLY A 243 -2.50 36.65 11.13
CA GLY A 243 -1.42 37.04 10.23
C GLY A 243 -0.30 36.02 10.17
N ALA A 244 0.09 35.68 8.94
CA ALA A 244 1.33 34.98 8.57
C ALA A 244 1.43 33.47 8.89
N ARG A 245 0.71 32.63 8.11
CA ARG A 245 0.99 31.18 8.01
C ARG A 245 1.60 30.74 6.67
N LYS A 246 2.07 31.67 5.83
CA LYS A 246 2.70 31.35 4.53
C LYS A 246 4.24 31.30 4.55
N LYS A 247 4.93 31.99 5.48
CA LYS A 247 6.41 32.10 5.46
C LYS A 247 7.18 30.89 6.02
N SER A 248 6.56 30.03 6.84
CA SER A 248 7.29 28.94 7.52
C SER A 248 7.56 27.72 6.64
N THR A 249 6.63 27.35 5.75
CA THR A 249 6.79 26.20 4.86
C THR A 249 7.83 26.43 3.76
N GLU A 250 7.97 27.67 3.31
CA GLU A 250 8.92 28.05 2.28
C GLU A 250 10.34 28.15 2.84
N SER A 251 10.48 28.59 4.09
CA SER A 251 11.75 28.59 4.83
C SER A 251 12.24 27.16 5.11
N ILE A 252 11.35 26.24 5.52
CA ILE A 252 11.72 24.84 5.75
C ILE A 252 12.12 24.14 4.45
N ARG A 253 11.41 24.41 3.33
CA ARG A 253 11.81 23.89 2.01
C ARG A 253 13.18 24.39 1.57
N LYS A 254 13.45 25.70 1.73
CA LYS A 254 14.77 26.27 1.44
C LYS A 254 15.87 25.63 2.27
N ILE A 255 15.65 25.40 3.56
CA ILE A 255 16.62 24.74 4.46
C ILE A 255 16.86 23.29 4.02
N ILE A 256 15.83 22.53 3.69
CA ILE A 256 15.96 21.14 3.21
C ILE A 256 16.70 21.09 1.86
N ASP A 257 16.39 22.01 0.93
CA ASP A 257 17.05 22.09 -0.37
C ASP A 257 18.53 22.51 -0.25
N GLU A 258 18.85 23.44 0.66
CA GLU A 258 20.23 23.79 1.00
C GLU A 258 20.99 22.61 1.60
N PHE A 259 20.37 21.88 2.53
CA PHE A 259 20.98 20.73 3.20
C PHE A 259 21.28 19.60 2.22
N LYS A 260 20.37 19.34 1.27
CA LYS A 260 20.57 18.38 0.19
C LYS A 260 21.62 18.84 -0.83
N LYS A 261 21.69 20.14 -1.14
CA LYS A 261 22.77 20.70 -1.99
C LYS A 261 24.15 20.55 -1.34
N LYS A 262 24.28 20.87 -0.05
CA LYS A 262 25.55 20.76 0.70
C LYS A 262 26.06 19.31 0.81
N ARG A 263 25.17 18.32 0.78
CA ARG A 263 25.53 16.89 0.82
C ARG A 263 25.63 16.21 -0.55
N GLY A 264 25.56 16.96 -1.66
CA GLY A 264 25.68 16.40 -3.01
C GLY A 264 24.50 15.54 -3.47
N TYR A 265 23.33 15.66 -2.83
CA TYR A 265 22.14 14.85 -3.15
C TYR A 265 21.40 15.28 -4.41
N TYR A 266 21.77 16.41 -5.02
CA TYR A 266 21.18 16.88 -6.28
C TYR A 266 22.23 16.90 -7.39
N PRO A 267 21.89 16.39 -8.59
CA PRO A 267 22.75 16.54 -9.75
C PRO A 267 23.01 18.03 -10.02
N SER A 268 24.24 18.40 -10.38
CA SER A 268 24.55 19.78 -10.74
C SER A 268 23.64 20.27 -11.88
N GLU A 269 23.33 21.57 -11.89
CA GLU A 269 22.44 22.13 -12.92
C GLU A 269 22.98 21.89 -14.34
N ASN A 270 24.31 21.89 -14.49
CA ASN A 270 25.00 21.56 -15.74
C ASN A 270 24.81 20.09 -16.15
N THR A 271 24.83 19.16 -15.19
CA THR A 271 24.54 17.74 -15.44
C THR A 271 23.08 17.53 -15.87
N LEU A 272 22.14 18.24 -15.23
CA LEU A 272 20.74 18.20 -15.66
C LEU A 272 20.54 18.80 -17.05
N LYS A 273 21.25 19.88 -17.37
CA LYS A 273 21.22 20.51 -18.70
C LYS A 273 21.79 19.58 -19.78
N SER A 274 22.88 18.86 -19.51
CA SER A 274 23.45 17.90 -20.46
C SER A 274 22.55 16.68 -20.66
N LEU A 275 22.00 16.10 -19.59
CA LEU A 275 21.05 14.98 -19.68
C LEU A 275 19.76 15.36 -20.41
N LYS A 276 19.23 16.56 -20.17
CA LYS A 276 18.00 17.04 -20.84
C LYS A 276 18.14 17.21 -22.37
N LYS A 277 19.37 17.26 -22.90
CA LYS A 277 19.63 17.32 -24.36
C LYS A 277 19.66 15.95 -25.02
N LEU A 278 19.82 14.88 -24.25
CA LEU A 278 19.87 13.51 -24.77
C LEU A 278 18.45 13.00 -25.04
N SER A 279 18.26 12.36 -26.20
CA SER A 279 17.10 11.50 -26.44
C SER A 279 17.32 10.12 -25.80
N TYR A 280 16.25 9.32 -25.74
CA TYR A 280 16.39 7.92 -25.31
C TYR A 280 17.27 7.10 -26.27
N SER A 281 17.33 7.48 -27.55
CA SER A 281 18.24 6.83 -28.50
C SER A 281 19.69 7.19 -28.23
N ASP A 282 19.96 8.42 -27.80
CA ASP A 282 21.32 8.88 -27.50
C ASP A 282 21.83 8.21 -26.22
N LEU A 283 20.98 8.09 -25.19
CA LEU A 283 21.28 7.31 -23.97
C LEU A 283 21.72 5.86 -24.28
N LYS A 284 21.10 5.21 -25.27
CA LYS A 284 21.43 3.84 -25.66
C LYS A 284 22.73 3.71 -26.44
N LYS A 285 23.24 4.81 -26.99
CA LYS A 285 24.48 4.85 -27.77
C LYS A 285 25.69 5.26 -26.93
N LEU A 286 25.46 5.66 -25.67
CA LEU A 286 26.53 5.96 -24.73
C LEU A 286 27.32 4.69 -24.42
N SER A 287 28.63 4.84 -24.31
CA SER A 287 29.51 3.80 -23.78
C SER A 287 29.24 3.54 -22.29
N SER A 288 29.63 2.36 -21.79
CA SER A 288 29.49 2.02 -20.37
C SER A 288 30.18 3.06 -19.46
N LYS A 289 31.35 3.56 -19.87
CA LYS A 289 32.08 4.62 -19.16
C LYS A 289 31.25 5.91 -19.03
N GLU A 290 30.61 6.35 -20.11
CA GLU A 290 29.76 7.53 -20.10
C GLU A 290 28.49 7.34 -19.22
N LEU A 291 27.92 6.14 -19.22
CA LEU A 291 26.78 5.80 -18.35
C LEU A 291 27.16 5.85 -16.87
N GLN A 292 28.33 5.32 -16.50
CA GLN A 292 28.86 5.39 -15.14
C GLN A 292 29.19 6.83 -14.71
N ASP A 293 29.72 7.65 -15.64
CA ASP A 293 29.97 9.07 -15.39
C ASP A 293 28.67 9.83 -15.12
N TYR A 294 27.61 9.57 -15.91
CA TYR A 294 26.30 10.19 -15.68
C TYR A 294 25.69 9.74 -14.36
N LYS A 295 25.76 8.44 -14.04
CA LYS A 295 25.33 7.86 -12.76
C LYS A 295 25.98 8.58 -11.57
N LYS A 296 27.31 8.75 -11.58
CA LYS A 296 28.04 9.49 -10.54
C LYS A 296 27.57 10.94 -10.45
N LYS A 297 27.41 11.62 -11.59
CA LYS A 297 26.97 13.02 -11.65
C LYS A 297 25.53 13.23 -11.18
N VAL A 298 24.67 12.22 -11.27
CA VAL A 298 23.28 12.29 -10.77
C VAL A 298 23.09 11.72 -9.37
N GLY A 299 24.16 11.24 -8.72
CA GLY A 299 24.10 10.68 -7.37
C GLY A 299 23.36 9.33 -7.29
N ILE A 300 23.42 8.52 -8.35
CA ILE A 300 22.96 7.12 -8.28
C ILE A 300 24.09 6.31 -7.63
N ILE A 301 23.79 5.67 -6.51
CA ILE A 301 24.72 4.84 -5.74
C ILE A 301 24.43 3.37 -6.08
N ASP A 302 25.48 2.57 -6.32
CA ASP A 302 25.30 1.12 -6.50
C ASP A 302 24.77 0.48 -5.22
N PRO A 303 23.92 -0.54 -5.32
CA PRO A 303 23.61 -1.35 -4.17
C PRO A 303 24.86 -2.15 -3.73
N PRO A 304 24.98 -2.50 -2.44
CA PRO A 304 26.18 -3.14 -1.89
C PRO A 304 26.44 -4.57 -2.40
N TRP A 305 25.50 -5.19 -3.12
CA TRP A 305 25.61 -6.56 -3.59
C TRP A 305 25.99 -6.70 -5.07
N GLU A 306 25.75 -5.69 -5.92
CA GLU A 306 26.14 -5.74 -7.34
C GLU A 306 26.07 -4.34 -7.97
N ALA A 307 27.01 -3.99 -8.84
CA ALA A 307 26.96 -2.74 -9.58
C ALA A 307 25.87 -2.78 -10.67
N TYR A 308 25.22 -1.64 -10.95
CA TYR A 308 24.22 -1.59 -12.01
C TYR A 308 24.83 -1.85 -13.39
N ASP A 309 24.18 -2.73 -14.16
CA ASP A 309 24.51 -2.95 -15.57
C ASP A 309 24.07 -1.77 -16.46
N ASP A 310 24.59 -1.69 -17.69
CA ASP A 310 24.28 -0.60 -18.63
C ASP A 310 22.77 -0.47 -18.91
N LYS A 311 22.04 -1.58 -18.94
CA LYS A 311 20.59 -1.60 -19.21
C LYS A 311 19.80 -1.02 -18.05
N GLN A 312 20.20 -1.31 -16.83
CA GLN A 312 19.65 -0.76 -15.59
C GLN A 312 19.97 0.73 -15.48
N LEU A 313 21.22 1.13 -15.77
CA LEU A 313 21.63 2.54 -15.79
C LEU A 313 20.84 3.36 -16.82
N ILE A 314 20.67 2.86 -18.05
CA ILE A 314 19.84 3.52 -19.08
C ILE A 314 18.40 3.71 -18.57
N ARG A 315 17.82 2.71 -17.88
CA ARG A 315 16.47 2.79 -17.33
C ARG A 315 16.35 3.84 -16.22
N MET A 316 17.36 3.97 -15.36
CA MET A 316 17.40 4.96 -14.28
C MET A 316 17.62 6.37 -14.82
N LEU A 317 18.58 6.55 -15.73
CA LEU A 317 18.94 7.83 -16.35
C LEU A 317 17.82 8.40 -17.24
N ARG A 318 16.94 7.54 -17.78
CA ARG A 318 15.76 7.95 -18.56
C ARG A 318 14.82 8.92 -17.81
N LYS A 319 14.84 8.95 -16.48
CA LYS A 319 14.01 9.88 -15.69
C LYS A 319 14.49 11.33 -15.78
N TYR A 320 15.75 11.55 -16.20
CA TYR A 320 16.39 12.87 -16.24
C TYR A 320 16.45 13.49 -17.64
N ILE A 321 16.13 12.72 -18.68
CA ILE A 321 16.00 13.25 -20.05
C ILE A 321 14.64 13.93 -20.23
N LYS A 322 14.54 14.94 -21.11
CA LYS A 322 13.24 15.55 -21.42
C LYS A 322 12.33 14.50 -22.07
N PRO A 323 11.05 14.39 -21.67
CA PRO A 323 10.09 13.65 -22.46
C PRO A 323 10.09 14.28 -23.85
N ASN A 324 10.37 13.47 -24.87
CA ASN A 324 10.34 13.94 -26.25
C ASN A 324 8.96 14.53 -26.54
N ASP A 325 8.86 15.85 -26.71
CA ASP A 325 7.69 16.54 -27.28
C ASP A 325 7.51 16.23 -28.78
N SER A 326 8.02 15.09 -29.23
CA SER A 326 7.87 14.64 -30.61
C SER A 326 6.43 14.21 -30.85
N LYS A 327 5.66 15.16 -31.40
CA LYS A 327 4.60 15.00 -32.41
C LYS A 327 3.87 13.66 -32.42
N LYS A 328 2.53 13.72 -32.27
CA LYS A 328 1.53 12.73 -32.72
C LYS A 328 2.03 11.94 -33.95
N ARG A 329 2.72 10.82 -33.74
CA ARG A 329 3.06 9.88 -34.80
C ARG A 329 1.77 9.14 -35.14
N ARG A 330 1.13 9.55 -36.24
CA ARG A 330 0.21 8.69 -37.01
C ARG A 330 1.02 7.47 -37.46
N THR A 331 0.95 6.38 -36.71
CA THR A 331 1.48 5.08 -37.16
C THR A 331 0.52 4.50 -38.20
N LYS A 332 1.03 4.34 -39.43
CA LYS A 332 0.39 3.52 -40.47
C LYS A 332 0.20 2.09 -39.93
N GLY A 333 -0.99 1.56 -40.16
CA GLY A 333 -1.53 0.39 -39.44
C GLY A 333 -0.86 -0.92 -39.81
N GLY A 334 -0.29 -1.59 -38.82
CA GLY A 334 0.05 -3.01 -38.87
C GLY A 334 -1.19 -3.90 -38.83
N SER A 335 -1.06 -5.12 -39.36
CA SER A 335 -2.14 -6.10 -39.60
C SER A 335 -3.00 -6.44 -38.37
N SER A 336 -2.47 -6.27 -37.16
CA SER A 336 -3.20 -6.43 -35.88
C SER A 336 -4.41 -5.50 -35.76
N ASN A 337 -4.38 -4.34 -36.40
CA ASN A 337 -5.44 -3.36 -36.35
C ASN A 337 -6.68 -3.80 -37.17
N VAL A 338 -6.50 -4.62 -38.21
CA VAL A 338 -7.62 -5.11 -39.04
C VAL A 338 -8.43 -6.17 -38.29
N LYS A 339 -7.75 -7.11 -37.62
CA LYS A 339 -8.41 -8.18 -36.84
C LYS A 339 -9.17 -7.59 -35.65
N CYS A 340 -8.58 -6.66 -34.91
CA CYS A 340 -9.26 -5.97 -33.81
C CYS A 340 -10.46 -5.15 -34.32
N LYS A 341 -10.32 -4.39 -35.42
CA LYS A 341 -11.45 -3.64 -36.01
C LYS A 341 -12.61 -4.55 -36.44
N LYS A 342 -12.34 -5.68 -37.11
CA LYS A 342 -13.37 -6.64 -37.51
C LYS A 342 -14.08 -7.23 -36.28
N LEU A 343 -13.34 -7.59 -35.24
CA LEU A 343 -13.89 -8.17 -34.01
C LEU A 343 -14.75 -7.15 -33.23
N LEU A 344 -14.25 -5.92 -33.07
CA LEU A 344 -15.01 -4.83 -32.45
C LEU A 344 -16.30 -4.53 -33.22
N LYS A 345 -16.25 -4.50 -34.57
CA LYS A 345 -17.43 -4.30 -35.42
C LYS A 345 -18.44 -5.44 -35.25
N LYS A 346 -17.99 -6.70 -35.26
CA LYS A 346 -18.84 -7.90 -35.07
C LYS A 346 -19.64 -7.84 -33.76
N HIS A 347 -19.04 -7.32 -32.69
CA HIS A 347 -19.65 -7.24 -31.37
C HIS A 347 -20.26 -5.86 -31.06
N GLY A 348 -20.32 -4.94 -32.04
CA GLY A 348 -20.79 -3.56 -31.87
C GLY A 348 -20.11 -2.85 -30.70
N ALA A 349 -18.80 -3.00 -30.62
CA ALA A 349 -17.91 -2.46 -29.62
C ALA A 349 -16.93 -1.43 -30.23
N SER A 350 -16.33 -0.61 -29.38
CA SER A 350 -15.34 0.40 -29.73
C SER A 350 -14.27 0.47 -28.66
N LEU A 351 -13.07 0.97 -29.01
CA LEU A 351 -12.00 1.17 -28.04
C LEU A 351 -11.97 2.64 -27.60
N LYS A 352 -12.03 2.89 -26.29
CA LYS A 352 -11.87 4.23 -25.70
C LYS A 352 -10.49 4.33 -25.06
N THR A 353 -9.67 5.27 -25.54
CA THR A 353 -8.35 5.54 -24.94
C THR A 353 -8.44 6.77 -24.04
N TYR A 354 -7.93 6.67 -22.82
CA TYR A 354 -7.93 7.75 -21.82
C TYR A 354 -6.61 8.52 -21.83
N LYS A 355 -6.60 9.71 -21.20
CA LYS A 355 -5.41 10.60 -21.14
C LYS A 355 -4.18 9.92 -20.52
N ASN A 356 -4.38 8.93 -19.65
CA ASN A 356 -3.30 8.15 -19.02
C ASN A 356 -2.84 6.94 -19.87
N GLY A 357 -3.28 6.80 -21.12
CA GLY A 357 -2.92 5.70 -22.00
C GLY A 357 -3.73 4.41 -21.81
N ARG A 358 -4.60 4.34 -20.80
CA ARG A 358 -5.51 3.20 -20.60
C ARG A 358 -6.46 3.06 -21.80
N LYS A 359 -6.78 1.82 -22.18
CA LYS A 359 -7.76 1.48 -23.21
C LYS A 359 -8.88 0.65 -22.59
N ASP A 360 -10.14 1.03 -22.81
CA ASP A 360 -11.32 0.23 -22.41
C ASP A 360 -12.18 -0.10 -23.64
N ILE A 361 -12.93 -1.21 -23.56
CA ILE A 361 -13.92 -1.60 -24.57
C ILE A 361 -15.27 -1.00 -24.19
N LYS A 362 -15.92 -0.32 -25.14
CA LYS A 362 -17.25 0.28 -24.98
C LYS A 362 -18.21 -0.31 -26.01
N PHE A 363 -19.27 -0.98 -25.54
CA PHE A 363 -20.36 -1.48 -26.38
C PHE A 363 -21.36 -0.36 -26.71
N THR A 364 -21.99 -0.47 -27.88
CA THR A 364 -23.20 0.31 -28.21
C THR A 364 -24.33 0.01 -27.22
N LYS A 365 -25.27 0.94 -26.99
CA LYS A 365 -26.39 0.72 -26.05
C LYS A 365 -27.15 -0.58 -26.34
N LYS A 366 -27.45 -0.85 -27.62
CA LYS A 366 -28.14 -2.07 -28.07
C LYS A 366 -27.34 -3.33 -27.75
N LYS A 367 -26.03 -3.36 -28.05
CA LYS A 367 -25.18 -4.51 -27.75
C LYS A 367 -24.94 -4.69 -26.26
N LYS A 368 -24.80 -3.61 -25.51
CA LYS A 368 -24.64 -3.68 -24.06
C LYS A 368 -25.81 -4.45 -23.42
N LYS A 369 -27.06 -4.10 -23.77
CA LYS A 369 -28.25 -4.83 -23.30
C LYS A 369 -28.19 -6.32 -23.66
N GLN A 370 -27.86 -6.66 -24.92
CA GLN A 370 -27.72 -8.06 -25.34
C GLN A 370 -26.62 -8.82 -24.57
N TYR A 371 -25.53 -8.16 -24.20
CA TYR A 371 -24.48 -8.76 -23.38
C TYR A 371 -24.94 -8.93 -21.93
N ASP A 372 -25.57 -7.92 -21.34
CA ASP A 372 -26.09 -8.00 -19.98
C ASP A 372 -27.11 -9.16 -19.86
N ASP A 373 -28.01 -9.30 -20.85
CA ASP A 373 -28.95 -10.43 -20.95
C ASP A 373 -28.21 -11.78 -21.12
N LEU A 374 -27.15 -11.82 -21.93
CA LEU A 374 -26.32 -13.01 -22.12
C LEU A 374 -25.55 -13.39 -20.85
N PHE A 375 -25.02 -12.42 -20.11
CA PHE A 375 -24.33 -12.64 -18.83
C PHE A 375 -25.26 -13.22 -17.78
N ASN A 376 -26.51 -12.76 -17.76
CA ASN A 376 -27.53 -13.27 -16.84
C ASN A 376 -27.99 -14.69 -17.22
N LYS A 377 -28.11 -14.99 -18.51
CA LYS A 377 -28.55 -16.30 -19.00
C LYS A 377 -27.44 -17.36 -19.01
N ASP A 378 -26.23 -16.97 -19.40
CA ASP A 378 -25.06 -17.85 -19.54
C ASP A 378 -23.76 -17.04 -19.33
N PHE A 379 -23.39 -16.91 -18.05
CA PHE A 379 -22.23 -16.15 -17.62
C PHE A 379 -20.93 -16.60 -18.31
N LYS A 380 -20.73 -17.91 -18.48
CA LYS A 380 -19.52 -18.47 -19.09
C LYS A 380 -19.36 -18.00 -20.54
N LYS A 381 -20.46 -18.02 -21.31
CA LYS A 381 -20.48 -17.56 -22.70
C LYS A 381 -20.27 -16.04 -22.80
N GLY A 382 -20.89 -15.26 -21.92
CA GLY A 382 -20.66 -13.81 -21.83
C GLY A 382 -19.20 -13.46 -21.55
N MET A 383 -18.58 -14.14 -20.56
CA MET A 383 -17.18 -13.93 -20.20
C MET A 383 -16.22 -14.31 -21.32
N LYS A 384 -16.44 -15.46 -22.00
CA LYS A 384 -15.59 -15.91 -23.10
C LYS A 384 -15.47 -14.84 -24.20
N ILE A 385 -16.60 -14.27 -24.61
CA ILE A 385 -16.61 -13.25 -25.66
C ILE A 385 -15.89 -11.97 -25.22
N LEU A 386 -16.06 -11.54 -23.96
CA LEU A 386 -15.35 -10.37 -23.44
C LEU A 386 -13.83 -10.60 -23.41
N MET A 387 -13.41 -11.80 -23.01
CA MET A 387 -11.99 -12.18 -22.98
C MET A 387 -11.38 -12.26 -24.38
N ASP A 388 -12.10 -12.80 -25.37
CA ASP A 388 -11.65 -12.84 -26.77
C ASP A 388 -11.41 -11.43 -27.32
N ILE A 389 -12.31 -10.48 -27.04
CA ILE A 389 -12.14 -9.09 -27.46
C ILE A 389 -10.93 -8.45 -26.74
N LYS A 390 -10.78 -8.66 -25.43
CA LYS A 390 -9.63 -8.13 -24.66
C LYS A 390 -8.31 -8.68 -25.18
N LYS A 391 -8.22 -9.99 -25.43
CA LYS A 391 -7.01 -10.67 -25.91
C LYS A 391 -6.55 -10.13 -27.27
N VAL A 392 -7.48 -9.76 -28.15
CA VAL A 392 -7.17 -9.28 -29.50
C VAL A 392 -6.94 -7.77 -29.57
N CYS A 393 -7.53 -6.99 -28.65
CA CYS A 393 -7.56 -5.54 -28.76
C CYS A 393 -6.80 -4.77 -27.65
N LEU A 394 -6.47 -5.42 -26.53
CA LEU A 394 -5.78 -4.79 -25.39
C LEU A 394 -4.40 -5.36 -25.10
N ASN A 395 -4.08 -6.56 -25.60
CA ASN A 395 -2.71 -7.08 -25.70
C ASN A 395 -2.10 -6.68 -27.03
#